data_AF-A0A964UF94-F1
#
_entry.id   AF-A0A964UF94-F1
#
_cell.length_a   1.000
_cell.length_b   1.000
_cell.length_c   1.000
_cell.angle_alpha   90.00
_cell.angle_beta   90.00
_cell.angle_gamma   90.00
#
_symmetry.space_group_name_H-M   'P 1'
#
loop_
_entity.id
_entity.type
_entity.pdbx_description
1 polymer ?
#
loop_
_entity_poly.entity_id
_entity_poly.type
_entity_poly.pdbx_seq_one_letter_code
_entity_poly.pdbx_strand_id
1 'polypeptide(L)' 'MRCPFCAHEETQVKDSRPTEDGTAIRRRRQCTKCGARFTTFERVQLREITIVKAGADGAPQRHEPFDRAKLERSVALAC' A
#
# COMPACT_ATOMS: atom_id res chain seq x y z
N MET A 1 -10.44 7.96 -8.22
CA MET A 1 -9.98 8.67 -6.99
C MET A 1 -11.05 9.69 -6.69
N ARG A 2 -11.64 9.65 -5.50
CA ARG A 2 -12.79 10.48 -5.17
C ARG A 2 -12.40 11.97 -5.09
N CYS A 3 -13.21 12.84 -5.69
CA CYS A 3 -13.02 14.29 -5.63
C CYS A 3 -13.19 14.78 -4.19
N PRO A 4 -12.22 15.53 -3.62
CA PRO A 4 -12.30 16.02 -2.24
C PRO A 4 -13.35 17.14 -2.05
N PHE A 5 -13.84 17.75 -3.14
CA PHE A 5 -14.79 18.87 -3.07
C PHE A 5 -16.25 18.44 -3.22
N CYS A 6 -16.55 17.54 -4.15
CA CYS A 6 -17.92 17.15 -4.49
C CYS A 6 -18.18 15.65 -4.38
N ALA A 7 -17.21 14.88 -3.87
CA ALA A 7 -17.32 13.44 -3.63
C ALA A 7 -17.55 12.56 -4.88
N HIS A 8 -17.45 13.10 -6.08
CA HIS A 8 -17.57 12.34 -7.33
C HIS A 8 -16.39 11.36 -7.52
N GLU A 9 -16.66 10.17 -8.05
CA GLU A 9 -15.67 9.08 -8.10
C GLU A 9 -14.67 9.21 -9.25
N GLU A 10 -15.11 9.86 -10.33
CA GLU A 10 -14.33 10.06 -11.54
C GLU A 10 -13.58 11.38 -11.53
N THR A 11 -12.28 11.28 -11.85
CA THR A 11 -11.36 12.42 -11.91
C THR A 11 -10.35 12.14 -13.02
N GLN A 12 -10.07 13.12 -13.86
CA GLN A 12 -9.11 12.99 -14.95
C GLN A 12 -7.72 13.42 -14.48
N VAL A 13 -6.69 12.65 -14.80
CA VAL A 13 -5.29 13.05 -14.62
C VAL A 13 -4.90 14.01 -15.73
N LYS A 14 -4.39 15.19 -15.37
CA LYS A 14 -3.97 16.24 -16.30
C LYS A 14 -2.47 16.40 -16.40
N ASP A 15 -1.75 16.10 -15.32
CA ASP A 15 -0.29 16.15 -15.25
C ASP A 15 0.19 15.06 -14.30
N SER A 16 1.30 14.40 -14.63
CA SER A 16 1.91 13.35 -13.82
C SER A 16 3.42 13.46 -13.90
N ARG A 17 4.07 13.63 -12.74
CA ARG A 17 5.51 13.76 -12.63
C ARG A 17 6.04 13.12 -11.35
N PRO A 18 7.27 12.57 -11.35
CA PRO A 18 7.92 12.14 -10.12
C PRO A 18 8.18 13.34 -9.19
N THR A 19 8.24 13.09 -7.88
CA THR A 19 8.77 14.06 -6.90
C THR A 19 10.29 14.18 -7.03
N GLU A 20 10.87 15.28 -6.54
CA GLU A 20 12.32 15.53 -6.61
C GLU A 20 13.13 14.38 -6.00
N ASP A 21 12.66 13.82 -4.88
CA ASP A 21 13.31 12.69 -4.20
C ASP A 21 13.05 11.32 -4.88
N GLY A 22 12.26 11.26 -5.97
CA GLY A 22 11.92 10.03 -6.68
C GLY A 22 11.02 9.04 -5.92
N THR A 23 10.64 9.32 -4.67
CA THR A 23 9.88 8.41 -3.79
C THR A 23 8.38 8.38 -4.06
N ALA A 24 7.85 9.34 -4.82
CA ALA A 24 6.42 9.47 -5.07
C ALA A 24 6.11 10.01 -6.48
N ILE A 25 4.90 9.77 -6.95
CA ILE A 25 4.36 10.38 -8.17
C ILE A 25 3.35 11.45 -7.78
N ARG A 26 3.63 12.70 -8.16
CA ARG A 26 2.70 13.82 -8.05
C ARG A 26 1.80 13.84 -9.28
N ARG A 27 0.48 13.77 -9.07
CA ARG A 27 -0.53 13.87 -10.14
C ARG A 27 -1.45 15.07 -9.92
N ARG A 28 -1.63 15.92 -10.94
CA ARG A 28 -2.66 16.96 -10.95
C ARG A 28 -3.93 16.39 -11.56
N ARG A 29 -5.01 16.35 -10.80
CA ARG A 29 -6.32 15.82 -11.20
C ARG A 29 -7.33 16.94 -11.40
N GLN A 30 -8.31 16.72 -12.27
CA GLN A 30 -9.48 17.57 -12.44
C GLN A 30 -10.75 16.73 -12.29
N CYS A 31 -11.73 17.24 -11.52
CA CYS A 31 -13.04 16.60 -11.42
C CYS A 31 -13.88 16.90 -12.67
N THR A 32 -14.51 15.86 -13.22
CA THR A 32 -15.44 15.96 -14.37
C THR A 32 -16.78 16.59 -14.00
N LYS A 33 -17.20 16.51 -12.72
CA LYS A 33 -18.48 17.04 -12.22
C LYS A 33 -18.41 18.51 -11.80
N CYS A 34 -17.47 18.88 -10.94
CA CYS A 34 -17.38 20.25 -10.40
C CYS A 34 -16.26 21.10 -11.00
N GLY A 35 -15.46 20.56 -11.91
CA GLY A 35 -14.35 21.28 -12.57
C GLY A 35 -13.13 21.55 -11.68
N ALA A 36 -13.22 21.30 -10.37
CA ALA A 36 -12.15 21.57 -9.42
C ALA A 36 -10.85 20.80 -9.75
N ARG A 37 -9.71 21.48 -9.57
CA ARG A 37 -8.36 20.92 -9.79
C ARG A 37 -7.65 20.72 -8.46
N PHE A 38 -7.00 19.57 -8.28
CA PHE A 38 -6.28 19.24 -7.06
C PHE A 38 -5.06 18.36 -7.36
N THR A 39 -4.17 18.23 -6.38
CA THR A 39 -2.95 17.41 -6.49
C THR A 39 -3.06 16.18 -5.60
N THR A 40 -2.63 15.03 -6.10
CA THR A 40 -2.52 13.78 -5.33
C THR A 40 -1.10 13.27 -5.39
N PHE A 41 -0.65 12.59 -4.35
CA PHE A 41 0.64 11.92 -4.29
C PHE A 41 0.42 10.41 -4.20
N GLU A 42 1.00 9.66 -5.13
CA GLU A 42 1.01 8.20 -5.11
C GLU A 42 2.38 7.75 -4.62
N ARG A 43 2.40 6.93 -3.57
CA ARG A 43 3.61 6.42 -2.92
C ARG A 43 3.62 4.91 -2.97
N VAL A 44 4.81 4.31 -3.05
CA VAL A 44 4.95 2.86 -2.87
C VAL A 44 4.61 2.54 -1.42
N GLN A 45 3.55 1.77 -1.22
CA GLN A 45 3.24 1.23 0.10
C GLN A 45 4.04 -0.06 0.28
N LEU A 46 5.14 0.02 1.02
CA LEU A 46 5.84 -1.17 1.49
C LEU A 46 4.92 -1.88 2.49
N ARG A 47 4.40 -3.05 2.12
CA ARG A 47 3.61 -3.88 3.03
C ARG A 47 4.55 -4.71 3.89
N GLU A 48 4.36 -4.64 5.19
CA GLU A 48 4.95 -5.60 6.12
C GLU A 48 4.27 -6.95 5.93
N ILE A 49 5.04 -8.00 5.65
CA ILE A 49 4.53 -9.36 5.52
C ILE A 49 4.28 -9.91 6.91
N THR A 50 3.06 -10.39 7.17
CA THR A 50 2.70 -11.06 8.43
C THR A 50 2.48 -12.55 8.16
N ILE A 51 3.11 -13.39 8.95
CA ILE A 51 2.95 -14.84 8.92
C ILE A 51 1.82 -15.23 9.87
N VAL A 52 0.84 -15.96 9.35
CA VAL A 52 -0.21 -16.60 10.15
C VAL A 52 0.23 -18.02 10.47
N LYS A 53 0.44 -18.30 11.75
CA LYS A 53 0.76 -19.64 12.26
C LYS A 53 -0.49 -20.31 12.79
N ALA A 54 -0.68 -21.56 12.40
CA ALA A 54 -1.69 -22.41 13.01
C ALA A 54 -1.41 -22.54 14.51
N GLY A 55 -2.45 -22.41 15.33
CA GLY A 55 -2.35 -22.72 16.75
C GLY A 55 -2.21 -24.23 16.95
N ALA A 56 -1.41 -24.64 17.93
CA ALA A 56 -1.39 -26.02 18.39
C ALA A 56 -2.58 -26.26 19.33
N ASP A 57 -3.15 -27.46 19.31
CA ASP A 57 -4.10 -27.96 20.33
C ASP A 57 -5.29 -27.02 20.63
N GLY A 58 -5.95 -26.51 19.58
CA GLY A 58 -7.13 -25.64 19.72
C GLY A 58 -6.81 -24.19 20.11
N ALA A 59 -5.53 -23.82 20.20
CA ALA A 59 -5.12 -22.44 20.42
C ALA A 59 -5.47 -21.54 19.21
N PRO A 60 -5.72 -20.24 19.44
CA PRO A 60 -5.99 -19.28 18.37
C PRO A 60 -4.79 -19.13 17.44
N GLN A 61 -5.08 -18.81 16.17
CA GLN A 61 -4.05 -18.49 15.17
C GLN A 61 -3.18 -17.34 15.67
N ARG A 62 -1.87 -17.49 15.52
CA ARG A 62 -0.90 -16.46 15.92
C ARG A 62 -0.38 -15.73 14.69
N HIS A 63 -0.32 -14.41 14.79
CA HIS A 63 0.27 -13.56 13.77
C HIS A 63 1.66 -13.13 14.25
N GLU A 64 2.67 -13.26 13.40
CA GLU A 64 4.01 -12.74 13.65
C GLU A 64 4.55 -12.05 12.40
N PRO A 65 5.35 -10.98 12.54
CA PRO A 65 6.01 -10.39 11.39
C PRO A 65 6.93 -11.40 10.71
N PHE A 66 7.03 -11.32 9.39
CA PHE A 66 7.96 -12.13 8.62
C PHE A 66 9.40 -11.79 8.99
N ASP A 67 10.12 -12.79 9.46
CA ASP A 67 11.56 -12.74 9.70
C ASP A 67 12.24 -13.76 8.79
N ARG A 68 12.97 -13.25 7.79
CA ARG A 68 13.71 -14.06 6.82
C ARG A 68 14.73 -14.98 7.50
N ALA A 69 15.48 -14.46 8.47
CA ALA A 69 16.53 -15.23 9.13
C ALA A 69 15.93 -16.37 9.97
N LYS A 70 14.74 -16.15 10.55
CA LYS A 70 14.00 -17.21 11.25
C LYS A 70 13.56 -18.33 10.32
N LEU A 71 13.08 -18.00 9.12
CA LEU A 71 12.67 -19.00 8.14
C LEU A 71 13.87 -19.84 7.68
N GLU A 72 14.98 -19.19 7.32
CA GLU A 72 16.21 -19.86 6.89
C GLU A 72 16.73 -20.84 7.96
N ARG A 73 16.76 -20.43 9.23
CA ARG A 73 17.12 -21.33 10.35
C ARG A 73 16.17 -22.51 10.50
N SER A 74 14.86 -22.27 10.36
CA SER A 74 13.84 -23.31 10.53
C SER A 74 13.91 -24.37 9.42
N VAL A 75 14.18 -23.94 8.18
CA VAL A 75 14.39 -24.85 7.04
C VAL A 75 15.67 -25.65 7.23
N ALA A 76 16.77 -25.01 7.65
CA ALA A 76 18.03 -25.70 7.91
C ALA A 76 17.94 -26.75 9.02
N LEU A 77 17.15 -26.51 10.07
CA LEU A 77 16.88 -27.48 11.15
C LEU A 77 16.04 -28.70 10.70
N ALA A 78 15.30 -28.57 9.59
CA ALA A 78 14.43 -29.62 9.08
C ALA A 78 15.13 -30.57 8.08
N CYS A 79 16.33 -30.20 7.61
CA CYS A 79 17.18 -31.04 6.77
C CYS A 79 18.13 -31.89 7.61
#